data_AF-A0A2D9CJF3-F1
#
_entry.id   AF-A0A2D9CJF3-F1
#
_cell.length_a   1.000
_cell.length_b   1.000
_cell.length_c   1.000
_cell.angle_alpha   90.00
_cell.angle_beta   90.00
_cell.angle_gamma   90.00
#
_symmetry.space_group_name_H-M   'P 1'
#
loop_
_entity.id
_entity.type
_entity.pdbx_description
1 polymer ?
#
loop_
_entity_poly.entity_id
_entity_poly.type
_entity_poly.pdbx_seq_one_letter_code
_entity_poly.pdbx_strand_id
1 'polypeptide(L)' 'MPGGRQNRGSSPDVYTALMFLGVVAMGVAVGMLWVAGSKVSPDGMPFSIQDANRIELKVDK' A
#
# COMPACT_ATOMS: atom_id res chain seq x y z
N MET A 1 22.70 -28.50 -33.54
CA MET A 1 23.47 -27.32 -33.07
C MET A 1 23.49 -27.31 -31.56
N PRO A 2 24.56 -26.80 -30.93
CA PRO A 2 24.60 -26.32 -29.55
C PRO A 2 23.29 -26.46 -28.76
N GLY A 3 23.19 -27.52 -27.94
CA GLY A 3 22.04 -27.78 -27.05
C GLY A 3 22.04 -26.94 -25.76
N GLY A 4 22.74 -25.81 -25.75
CA GLY A 4 22.99 -25.01 -24.54
C GLY A 4 22.08 -23.79 -24.35
N ARG A 5 20.99 -23.64 -25.14
CA ARG A 5 20.28 -22.35 -25.21
C ARG A 5 18.75 -22.39 -25.08
N GLN A 6 18.14 -23.57 -24.87
CA GLN A 6 16.67 -23.69 -24.89
C GLN A 6 15.97 -23.34 -23.55
N ASN A 7 16.66 -23.42 -22.40
CA ASN A 7 16.02 -23.24 -21.08
C ASN A 7 16.37 -21.92 -20.34
N ARG A 8 16.93 -20.92 -21.03
CA ARG A 8 17.08 -19.56 -20.47
C ARG A 8 15.95 -18.67 -20.95
N GLY A 9 14.71 -19.03 -20.61
CA GLY A 9 13.60 -18.09 -20.70
C GLY A 9 13.83 -16.98 -19.68
N SER A 10 13.53 -15.73 -20.03
CA SER A 10 13.54 -14.57 -19.13
C SER A 10 12.36 -14.65 -18.14
N SER A 11 12.24 -15.77 -17.44
CA SER A 11 11.17 -15.98 -16.48
C SER A 11 11.45 -15.13 -15.24
N PRO A 12 10.44 -14.46 -14.67
CA PRO A 12 10.58 -13.77 -13.39
C PRO A 12 11.14 -14.73 -12.34
N ASP A 13 12.24 -14.33 -11.70
CA ASP A 13 12.84 -15.11 -10.61
C ASP A 13 12.09 -14.86 -9.29
N VAL A 14 12.29 -15.75 -8.32
CA VAL A 14 11.73 -15.70 -6.96
C VAL A 14 11.98 -14.33 -6.32
N TYR A 15 13.14 -13.71 -6.53
CA TYR A 15 13.43 -12.37 -6.01
C TYR A 15 12.50 -11.30 -6.59
N THR A 16 12.20 -11.37 -7.89
CA THR A 16 11.24 -10.46 -8.54
C THR A 16 9.83 -10.69 -8.01
N ALA A 17 9.43 -11.95 -7.78
CA ALA A 17 8.14 -12.28 -7.18
C ALA A 17 8.03 -11.77 -5.74
N LEU A 18 9.07 -11.95 -4.92
CA LEU A 18 9.11 -11.44 -3.54
C LEU A 18 9.08 -9.91 -3.48
N MET A 19 9.80 -9.25 -4.40
CA MET A 19 9.77 -7.79 -4.51
C MET A 19 8.34 -7.30 -4.84
N PHE A 20 7.68 -7.93 -5.81
CA PHE A 20 6.30 -7.58 -6.14
C PHE A 20 5.35 -7.78 -4.96
N LEU A 21 5.46 -8.92 -4.26
CA LEU A 21 4.67 -9.20 -3.08
C LEU A 21 4.87 -8.14 -1.98
N GLY A 22 6.12 -7.72 -1.75
CA GLY A 22 6.44 -6.67 -0.79
C GLY A 22 5.79 -5.33 -1.14
N VAL A 23 5.84 -4.94 -2.42
CA VAL A 23 5.19 -3.70 -2.90
C VAL A 23 3.67 -3.78 -2.75
N VAL A 24 3.06 -4.92 -3.06
CA VAL A 24 1.62 -5.13 -2.88
C VAL A 24 1.23 -5.04 -1.40
N ALA A 25 1.96 -5.73 -0.52
CA ALA A 25 1.70 -5.70 0.93
C ALA A 25 1.84 -4.27 1.49
N MET A 26 2.86 -3.53 1.06
CA MET A 26 3.03 -2.12 1.42
C MET A 26 1.86 -1.26 0.94
N GLY A 27 1.41 -1.45 -0.30
CA GLY A 27 0.26 -0.73 -0.85
C GLY A 27 -1.03 -0.98 -0.05
N VAL A 28 -1.28 -2.23 0.34
CA VAL A 28 -2.43 -2.57 1.19
C VAL A 28 -2.33 -1.91 2.57
N ALA A 29 -1.15 -1.93 3.19
CA ALA A 29 -0.95 -1.31 4.50
C ALA A 29 -1.21 0.21 4.47
N VAL A 30 -0.69 0.91 3.44
CA VAL A 30 -0.95 2.35 3.25
C VAL A 30 -2.44 2.61 3.01
N GLY A 31 -3.12 1.77 2.23
CA GLY A 31 -4.56 1.88 2.00
C GLY A 31 -5.39 1.70 3.28
N MET A 32 -5.03 0.74 4.14
CA MET A 32 -5.69 0.56 5.44
C MET A 32 -5.49 1.79 6.34
N LEU A 33 -4.27 2.34 6.38
CA LEU A 33 -3.97 3.56 7.12
C LEU A 33 -4.80 4.75 6.60
N TRP A 34 -4.96 4.86 5.27
CA TRP A 34 -5.79 5.89 4.66
C TRP A 34 -7.25 5.83 5.14
N VAL A 35 -7.85 4.64 5.13
CA VAL A 35 -9.24 4.45 5.59
C VAL A 35 -9.38 4.81 7.07
N ALA A 36 -8.45 4.36 7.91
CA ALA A 36 -8.47 4.71 9.33
C ALA A 36 -8.29 6.22 9.54
N GLY A 37 -7.32 6.83 8.86
CA GLY A 37 -7.03 8.26 8.92
C GLY A 37 -8.21 9.13 8.46
N SER A 38 -8.91 8.72 7.39
CA SER A 38 -10.07 9.45 6.86
C SER A 38 -11.27 9.43 7.81
N LYS A 39 -11.36 8.44 8.72
CA LYS A 39 -12.44 8.38 9.72
C LYS A 39 -12.18 9.29 10.91
N VAL A 40 -10.91 9.48 11.27
CA VAL A 40 -10.52 10.30 12.43
C VAL A 40 -10.23 11.74 12.04
N SER A 41 -10.01 12.04 10.75
CA SER A 41 -9.78 13.40 10.31
C SER A 41 -11.06 14.23 10.28
N PRO A 42 -10.97 15.55 10.53
CA PRO A 42 -12.15 16.41 10.65
C PRO A 42 -12.88 16.62 9.32
N ASP A 43 -12.15 16.61 8.20
CA ASP A 43 -12.64 16.86 6.83
C ASP A 43 -12.67 15.59 5.97
N GLY A 44 -12.31 14.43 6.52
CA GLY A 44 -12.16 13.19 5.77
C GLY A 44 -10.82 13.07 5.03
N MET A 45 -9.92 14.06 5.12
CA MET A 45 -8.58 13.99 4.57
C MET A 45 -7.58 13.56 5.65
N PRO A 46 -6.88 12.41 5.51
CA PRO A 46 -6.04 11.86 6.57
C PRO A 46 -4.77 12.68 6.87
N PHE A 47 -4.42 13.65 6.02
CA PHE A 47 -3.29 14.55 6.23
C PHE A 47 -3.68 15.86 6.92
N SER A 48 -4.97 16.11 7.12
CA SER A 48 -5.45 17.31 7.80
C SER A 48 -5.18 17.19 9.31
N ILE A 49 -4.54 18.22 9.86
CA ILE A 49 -4.17 18.28 11.27
C ILE A 49 -5.41 18.64 12.09
N GLN A 50 -5.69 17.88 13.15
CA GLN A 50 -6.68 18.27 14.16
C GLN A 50 -6.11 19.38 15.05
N ASP A 51 -6.93 20.39 15.34
CA ASP A 51 -6.57 21.42 16.31
C ASP A 51 -6.45 20.81 17.70
N ALA A 52 -5.34 21.05 18.39
CA ALA A 52 -5.03 20.41 19.68
C ALA A 52 -6.09 20.67 20.77
N ASN A 53 -6.85 21.75 20.63
CA ASN A 53 -7.91 22.14 21.56
C ASN A 53 -9.33 21.88 21.03
N ARG A 54 -9.48 21.27 19.84
CA ARG A 54 -10.78 21.03 19.20
C ARG A 54 -10.76 19.76 18.36
N ILE A 55 -11.13 18.65 18.99
CA ILE A 55 -11.27 17.35 18.33
C ILE A 55 -12.63 17.29 17.65
N GLU A 56 -12.64 17.25 16.32
CA GLU A 56 -13.85 17.05 15.53
C GLU A 56 -13.80 15.68 14.86
N LEU A 57 -14.77 14.84 15.20
CA LEU A 57 -14.95 13.52 14.61
C LEU A 57 -16.22 13.52 13.78
N LYS A 58 -16.11 13.08 12.52
CA LYS A 58 -17.28 12.90 11.67
C LYS A 58 -18.03 11.65 12.14
N VAL A 59 -19.13 11.86 12.87
CA VAL A 59 -20.03 10.78 13.30
C VAL A 59 -20.89 10.38 12.10
N ASP A 60 -20.60 9.22 11.50
CA ASP A 60 -21.52 8.60 10.55
C ASP A 60 -22.83 8.26 11.28
N LYS A 61 -23.95 8.75 10.75
CA LYS A 61 -25.31 8.45 11.25
C LYS A 61 -25.74 7.04 10.90
#